data_AF-A0A1E3VWQ8-F1
#
_entry.id   AF-A0A1E3VWQ8-F1
#
_cell.length_a   1.000
_cell.length_b   1.000
_cell.length_c   1.000
_cell.angle_alpha   90.00
_cell.angle_beta   90.00
_cell.angle_gamma   90.00
#
_symmetry.space_group_name_H-M   'P 1'
#
loop_
_entity.id
_entity.type
_entity.pdbx_description
1 polymer ?
#
loop_
_entity_poly.entity_id
_entity_poly.type
_entity_poly.pdbx_seq_one_letter_code
_entity_poly.pdbx_strand_id
1 'polypeptide(L)'
;MRRLVRRLPLSVKSALGFALRRGPIKFAGFEDESLDFDDLHGRFFKDAPRCPAYSKALSSRHFDAIGTKTCQIMTAGRYNDLLTPNLHYIAVDADLANVEAAIARFKDEGERERITTAAYEHAMAAHTHAHRMEALHAKLQSL
;
A
#
# COMPACT_ATOMS: atom_id res chain seq x y z
N MET A 1 -2.76 -34.47 7.79
CA MET A 1 -1.46 -34.29 7.09
C MET A 1 -0.74 -32.97 7.42
N ARG A 2 -1.33 -31.77 7.26
CA ARG A 2 -0.64 -30.48 7.49
C ARG A 2 0.08 -30.31 8.85
N ARG A 3 -0.46 -30.86 9.95
CA ARG A 3 0.17 -30.78 11.29
C ARG A 3 1.44 -31.63 11.44
N LEU A 4 1.51 -32.77 10.75
CA LEU A 4 2.70 -33.64 10.77
C LEU A 4 3.85 -33.03 9.97
N VAL A 5 3.55 -32.49 8.78
CA VAL A 5 4.55 -31.87 7.90
C VAL A 5 5.27 -30.68 8.57
N ARG A 6 4.56 -29.91 9.42
CA ARG A 6 5.17 -28.78 10.15
C ARG A 6 6.24 -29.21 11.16
N ARG A 7 6.13 -30.42 11.74
CA ARG A 7 7.07 -30.95 12.74
C ARG A 7 8.29 -31.65 12.14
N LEU A 8 8.36 -31.79 10.81
CA LEU A 8 9.51 -32.40 10.17
C LEU A 8 10.76 -31.52 10.30
N PRO A 9 11.95 -32.13 10.50
CA PRO A 9 13.24 -31.45 10.40
C PRO A 9 13.39 -30.72 9.06
N LEU A 10 14.12 -29.60 9.06
CA LEU A 10 14.32 -28.78 7.85
C LEU A 10 14.96 -29.59 6.72
N SER A 11 15.92 -30.47 7.01
CA SER A 11 16.54 -31.36 6.03
C SER A 11 15.54 -32.27 5.31
N VAL A 12 14.60 -32.84 6.06
CA VAL A 12 13.53 -33.69 5.50
C VAL A 12 12.56 -32.87 4.66
N LYS A 13 12.21 -31.66 5.10
CA LYS A 13 11.37 -30.74 4.31
C LYS A 13 12.06 -30.34 3.01
N SER A 14 13.35 -30.03 3.05
CA SER A 14 14.14 -29.67 1.87
C SER A 14 14.26 -30.84 0.89
N ALA A 15 14.50 -32.05 1.37
CA ALA A 15 14.54 -33.25 0.53
C ALA A 15 13.17 -33.54 -0.10
N LEU A 16 12.08 -33.41 0.66
CA LEU A 16 10.72 -33.57 0.16
C LEU A 16 10.38 -32.50 -0.89
N GLY A 17 10.75 -31.25 -0.63
CA GLY A 17 10.59 -30.13 -1.56
C GLY A 17 11.39 -30.32 -2.85
N PHE A 18 12.61 -30.82 -2.75
CA PHE A 18 13.45 -31.16 -3.91
C PHE A 18 12.86 -32.30 -4.75
N ALA A 19 12.37 -33.36 -4.09
CA ALA A 19 11.71 -34.47 -4.76
C ALA A 19 10.40 -34.04 -5.44
N LEU A 20 9.61 -33.19 -4.78
CA LEU A 20 8.38 -32.63 -5.35
C LEU A 20 8.67 -31.68 -6.52
N ARG A 21 9.74 -30.87 -6.45
CA ARG A 21 10.23 -30.00 -7.53
C ARG A 21 10.62 -30.76 -8.80
N ARG A 22 11.16 -31.98 -8.66
CA ARG A 22 11.58 -32.85 -9.79
C ARG A 22 10.57 -33.93 -10.17
N GLY A 23 9.47 -34.03 -9.43
CA GLY A 23 8.41 -34.98 -9.69
C GLY A 23 7.45 -34.53 -10.80
N PRO A 24 6.47 -35.36 -11.17
CA PRO A 24 5.45 -35.03 -12.18
C PRO A 24 4.45 -33.98 -11.72
N ILE A 25 4.43 -33.64 -10.43
CA ILE A 25 3.53 -32.65 -9.84
C ILE A 25 4.20 -31.27 -9.91
N LYS A 26 3.90 -30.53 -10.96
CA LYS A 26 4.28 -29.13 -11.10
C LYS A 26 3.37 -28.27 -10.20
N PHE A 27 3.84 -27.96 -9.00
CA PHE A 27 3.18 -26.99 -8.14
C PHE A 27 3.71 -25.60 -8.51
N ALA A 28 2.82 -24.69 -8.91
CA ALA A 28 3.17 -23.34 -9.39
C ALA A 28 4.13 -22.59 -8.44
N GLY A 29 3.96 -22.77 -7.12
CA GLY A 29 4.84 -22.15 -6.12
C GLY A 29 6.30 -22.66 -6.09
N PHE A 30 6.69 -23.62 -6.94
CA PHE A 30 8.06 -24.07 -7.08
C PHE A 30 8.76 -23.57 -8.36
N GLU A 31 8.02 -23.14 -9.38
CA GLU A 31 8.56 -22.55 -10.62
C GLU A 31 8.79 -21.03 -10.49
N ASP A 32 8.15 -20.37 -9.51
CA ASP A 32 8.07 -18.90 -9.41
C ASP A 32 9.34 -18.16 -8.92
N GLU A 33 10.31 -18.82 -8.28
CA GLU A 33 11.46 -18.10 -7.69
C GLU A 33 12.48 -17.56 -8.72
N SER A 34 12.42 -18.03 -9.97
CA SER A 34 13.35 -17.62 -11.04
C SER A 34 12.67 -16.94 -12.22
N LEU A 35 11.41 -16.54 -12.08
CA LEU A 35 10.73 -15.82 -13.16
C LEU A 35 11.21 -14.38 -13.20
N ASP A 36 11.63 -13.97 -14.40
CA ASP A 36 11.98 -12.59 -14.68
C ASP A 36 10.73 -11.69 -14.68
N PHE A 37 10.90 -10.44 -14.25
CA PHE A 37 9.79 -9.49 -14.16
C PHE A 37 9.11 -9.28 -15.52
N ASP A 38 9.89 -9.19 -16.61
CA ASP A 38 9.33 -8.90 -17.93
C ASP A 38 8.50 -10.07 -18.46
N ASP A 39 8.91 -11.32 -18.19
CA ASP A 39 8.13 -12.52 -18.55
C ASP A 39 6.80 -12.57 -17.77
N LEU A 40 6.85 -12.31 -16.45
CA LEU A 40 5.65 -12.30 -15.60
C LEU A 40 4.71 -11.14 -15.97
N HIS A 41 5.26 -9.94 -16.18
CA HIS A 41 4.50 -8.78 -16.63
C HIS A 41 3.86 -9.04 -18.00
N GLY A 42 4.63 -9.59 -18.94
CA GLY A 42 4.15 -9.96 -20.28
C GLY A 42 3.00 -10.97 -20.25
N ARG A 43 3.08 -12.00 -19.41
CA ARG A 43 2.07 -13.06 -19.33
C ARG A 43 0.76 -12.61 -18.69
N PHE A 44 0.83 -11.78 -17.65
CA PHE A 44 -0.32 -11.55 -16.77
C PHE A 44 -0.80 -10.10 -16.70
N PHE A 45 0.07 -9.11 -16.99
CA PHE A 45 -0.20 -7.71 -16.64
C PHE A 45 -0.15 -6.74 -17.83
N LYS A 46 0.62 -7.03 -18.88
CA LYS A 46 0.84 -6.13 -20.03
C LYS A 46 -0.46 -5.66 -20.68
N ASP A 47 -1.37 -6.60 -20.94
CA ASP A 47 -2.65 -6.34 -21.59
C ASP A 47 -3.83 -6.37 -20.59
N ALA A 48 -3.53 -6.46 -19.29
CA ALA A 48 -4.57 -6.48 -18.27
C ALA A 48 -5.23 -5.09 -18.21
N PRO A 49 -6.56 -5.00 -18.39
CA PRO A 49 -7.23 -3.71 -18.31
C PRO A 49 -7.07 -3.15 -16.89
N ARG A 50 -6.77 -1.85 -16.80
CA ARG A 50 -6.82 -1.16 -15.51
C ARG A 50 -8.22 -1.27 -14.94
N CYS A 51 -8.32 -1.33 -13.61
CA CYS A 51 -9.62 -1.30 -12.94
C CYS A 51 -10.40 -0.06 -13.43
N PRO A 52 -11.60 -0.22 -14.01
CA PRO A 52 -12.38 0.91 -14.50
C PRO A 52 -12.90 1.78 -13.36
N ALA A 53 -12.91 1.25 -12.14
CA ALA A 53 -13.27 1.98 -10.93
C ALA A 53 -12.04 2.58 -10.24
N TYR A 54 -12.23 3.75 -9.67
CA TYR A 54 -11.24 4.38 -8.79
C TYR A 54 -11.03 3.51 -7.53
N SER A 55 -9.82 3.00 -7.33
CA SER A 55 -9.50 2.01 -6.28
C SER A 55 -8.63 2.54 -5.14
N LYS A 56 -8.15 3.78 -5.22
CA LYS A 56 -7.27 4.37 -4.20
C LYS A 56 -8.07 4.77 -2.95
N ALA A 57 -8.05 3.91 -1.96
CA ALA A 57 -8.72 4.12 -0.68
C ALA A 57 -7.79 4.67 0.40
N LEU A 58 -8.37 5.34 1.39
CA LEU A 58 -7.70 5.64 2.64
C LEU A 58 -7.47 4.35 3.44
N SER A 59 -6.32 4.27 4.13
CA SER A 59 -5.96 3.18 5.03
C SER A 59 -5.43 3.74 6.34
N SER A 60 -5.38 2.92 7.40
CA SER A 60 -4.84 3.32 8.71
C SER A 60 -3.39 3.84 8.58
N ARG A 61 -2.58 3.25 7.70
CA ARG A 61 -1.19 3.66 7.46
C ARG A 61 -1.04 5.13 7.08
N HIS A 62 -2.03 5.72 6.41
CA HIS A 62 -1.98 7.16 6.12
C HIS A 62 -2.15 7.99 7.40
N PHE A 63 -3.04 7.58 8.31
CA PHE A 63 -3.23 8.26 9.58
C PHE A 63 -2.08 8.00 10.56
N ASP A 64 -1.45 6.83 10.52
CA ASP A 64 -0.24 6.54 11.32
C ASP A 64 0.91 7.48 10.89
N ALA A 65 1.10 7.65 9.58
CA ALA A 65 2.09 8.59 9.04
C ALA A 65 1.75 10.04 9.41
N ILE A 66 0.47 10.45 9.27
CA ILE A 66 0.03 11.79 9.65
C ILE A 66 0.25 12.05 11.15
N GLY A 67 -0.17 11.12 12.02
CA GLY A 67 -0.07 11.27 13.47
C GLY A 67 1.37 11.35 13.98
N THR A 68 2.31 10.73 13.25
CA THR A 68 3.76 10.80 13.54
C THR A 68 4.46 11.94 12.79
N LYS A 69 3.72 12.79 12.05
CA LYS A 69 4.26 13.83 11.17
C LYS A 69 5.30 13.29 10.18
N THR A 70 5.09 12.08 9.68
CA THR A 70 5.90 11.47 8.64
C THR A 70 5.43 11.97 7.27
N CYS A 71 6.33 12.58 6.50
CA CYS A 71 6.00 13.08 5.16
C CYS A 71 5.75 11.91 4.20
N GLN A 72 4.59 11.91 3.53
CA GLN A 72 4.19 10.85 2.62
C GLN A 72 4.43 11.26 1.16
N ILE A 73 4.94 10.33 0.34
CA ILE A 73 4.93 10.42 -1.12
C ILE A 73 3.92 9.39 -1.63
N MET A 74 2.90 9.84 -2.36
CA MET A 74 1.77 8.99 -2.73
C MET A 74 1.31 9.28 -4.16
N THR A 75 0.83 8.27 -4.87
CA THR A 75 0.24 8.49 -6.20
C THR A 75 -0.98 9.41 -6.10
N ALA A 76 -1.08 10.41 -6.98
CA ALA A 76 -2.16 11.39 -6.92
C ALA A 76 -3.55 10.74 -6.93
N GLY A 77 -4.40 11.11 -5.98
CA GLY A 77 -5.72 10.52 -5.81
C GLY A 77 -6.61 11.32 -4.86
N ARG A 78 -7.90 10.96 -4.85
CA ARG A 78 -8.94 11.54 -4.00
C ARG A 78 -8.81 11.12 -2.54
N TYR A 79 -8.40 9.88 -2.27
CA TYR A 79 -8.32 9.31 -0.92
C TYR A 79 -9.55 9.64 -0.06
N ASN A 80 -10.73 9.22 -0.53
CA ASN A 80 -12.04 9.51 0.05
C ASN A 80 -12.32 11.02 0.25
N ASP A 81 -11.71 11.86 -0.59
CA ASP A 81 -11.76 13.33 -0.56
C ASP A 81 -11.20 13.96 0.72
N LEU A 82 -10.37 13.22 1.48
CA LEU A 82 -9.80 13.67 2.75
C LEU A 82 -8.35 14.16 2.59
N LEU A 83 -7.57 13.56 1.69
CA LEU A 83 -6.17 13.95 1.50
C LEU A 83 -5.98 14.67 0.17
N THR A 84 -5.58 15.94 0.24
CA THR A 84 -5.39 16.79 -0.94
C THR A 84 -3.95 16.68 -1.45
N PRO A 85 -3.72 16.35 -2.73
CA PRO A 85 -2.39 16.29 -3.34
C PRO A 85 -1.60 17.59 -3.12
N ASN A 86 -0.32 17.49 -2.78
CA ASN A 86 0.63 18.59 -2.54
C ASN A 86 0.31 19.52 -1.35
N LEU A 87 -0.83 19.29 -0.67
CA LEU A 87 -1.18 19.92 0.60
C LEU A 87 -0.96 18.96 1.76
N HIS A 88 -1.48 17.73 1.69
CA HIS A 88 -1.38 16.73 2.76
C HIS A 88 -0.33 15.63 2.49
N TYR A 89 0.21 15.56 1.26
CA TYR A 89 1.26 14.63 0.85
C TYR A 89 1.94 15.13 -0.42
N ILE A 90 3.14 14.64 -0.73
CA ILE A 90 3.81 14.89 -2.01
C ILE A 90 3.24 13.95 -3.06
N ALA A 91 2.61 14.51 -4.10
CA ALA A 91 1.95 13.72 -5.13
C ALA A 91 2.92 13.24 -6.20
N VAL A 92 2.80 11.97 -6.58
CA VAL A 92 3.43 11.40 -7.80
C VAL A 92 2.39 10.99 -8.82
N ASP A 93 2.74 11.10 -10.10
CA ASP A 93 1.85 10.71 -11.19
C ASP A 93 1.66 9.20 -11.24
N ALA A 94 0.57 8.74 -11.86
CA ALA A 94 0.23 7.32 -11.91
C ALA A 94 1.24 6.49 -12.73
N ASP A 95 1.94 7.12 -13.65
CA ASP A 95 3.03 6.57 -14.46
C ASP A 95 4.41 6.90 -13.89
N LEU A 96 4.47 7.55 -12.72
CA LEU A 96 5.69 7.97 -12.03
C LEU A 96 6.55 8.98 -12.82
N ALA A 97 6.00 9.67 -13.81
CA ALA A 97 6.75 10.60 -14.66
C ALA A 97 7.48 11.71 -13.87
N ASN A 98 6.93 12.10 -12.71
CA ASN A 98 7.46 13.16 -11.86
C ASN A 98 8.18 12.66 -10.59
N VAL A 99 8.53 11.37 -10.50
CA VAL A 99 9.09 10.77 -9.27
C VAL A 99 10.36 11.47 -8.79
N GLU A 100 11.27 11.85 -9.70
CA GLU A 100 12.51 12.57 -9.36
C GLU A 100 12.22 13.95 -8.75
N ALA A 101 11.24 14.67 -9.29
CA ALA A 101 10.81 15.95 -8.74
C ALA A 101 10.16 15.79 -7.36
N ALA A 102 9.37 14.73 -7.16
CA ALA A 102 8.80 14.42 -5.85
C ALA A 102 9.88 14.07 -4.81
N ILE A 103 10.91 13.32 -5.19
CA ILE A 103 12.06 13.01 -4.33
C ILE A 103 12.85 14.29 -4.00
N ALA A 104 13.05 15.18 -4.98
CA ALA A 104 13.72 16.46 -4.75
C ALA A 104 12.96 17.32 -3.73
N ARG A 105 11.63 17.44 -3.88
CA ARG A 105 10.75 18.12 -2.91
C ARG A 105 10.78 17.46 -1.54
N PHE A 106 10.79 16.13 -1.48
CA PHE A 106 10.89 15.40 -0.22
C PHE A 106 12.21 15.68 0.52
N LYS A 107 13.31 15.96 -0.20
CA LYS A 107 14.60 16.31 0.42
C LYS A 107 14.61 17.71 1.02
N ASP A 108 13.74 18.62 0.57
CA ASP A 108 13.56 19.93 1.17
C ASP A 108 12.87 19.83 2.55
N GLU A 109 13.53 20.35 3.58
CA GLU A 109 13.02 20.28 4.96
C GLU A 109 11.79 21.14 5.20
N GLY A 110 11.78 22.36 4.68
CA GLY A 110 10.66 23.28 4.85
C GLY A 110 9.40 22.76 4.14
N GLU A 111 9.56 22.12 2.99
CA GLU A 111 8.46 21.49 2.27
C GLU A 111 7.91 20.27 3.04
N ARG A 112 8.79 19.43 3.62
CA ARG A 112 8.36 18.32 4.50
C ARG A 112 7.59 18.84 5.71
N GLU A 113 8.09 19.87 6.38
CA GLU A 113 7.46 20.44 7.57
C GLU A 113 6.10 21.05 7.24
N ARG A 114 6.01 21.82 6.15
CA ARG A 114 4.76 22.42 5.67
C ARG A 114 3.69 21.36 5.39
N ILE A 115 4.04 20.32 4.64
CA ILE A 115 3.11 19.25 4.25
C ILE A 115 2.67 18.42 5.46
N THR A 116 3.62 18.02 6.31
CA THR A 116 3.30 17.18 7.48
C THR A 116 2.47 17.95 8.51
N THR A 117 2.75 19.23 8.72
CA THR A 117 1.96 20.11 9.59
C THR A 117 0.54 20.28 9.06
N ALA A 118 0.38 20.61 7.78
CA ALA A 118 -0.95 20.75 7.17
C ALA A 118 -1.77 19.46 7.27
N ALA A 119 -1.16 18.30 7.00
CA ALA A 119 -1.84 17.01 7.12
C ALA A 119 -2.22 16.69 8.58
N TYR A 120 -1.32 16.95 9.53
CA TYR A 120 -1.55 16.73 10.96
C TYR A 120 -2.69 17.59 11.49
N GLU A 121 -2.64 18.90 11.23
CA GLU A 121 -3.68 19.85 11.66
C GLU A 121 -5.04 19.47 11.06
N HIS A 122 -5.09 19.14 9.77
CA HIS A 122 -6.31 18.68 9.11
C HIS A 122 -6.91 17.43 9.77
N ALA A 123 -6.06 16.43 10.07
CA ALA A 123 -6.53 15.21 10.71
C ALA A 123 -6.99 15.44 12.16
N MET A 124 -6.25 16.24 12.92
CA MET A 124 -6.58 16.54 14.31
C MET A 124 -7.85 17.39 14.44
N ALA A 125 -8.13 18.28 13.49
CA ALA A 125 -9.31 19.14 13.51
C ALA A 125 -10.63 18.40 13.22
N ALA A 126 -10.61 17.26 12.51
CA ALA A 126 -11.86 16.66 12.01
C ALA A 126 -11.89 15.14 11.89
N HIS A 127 -10.76 14.44 12.02
CA HIS A 127 -10.63 13.04 11.60
C HIS A 127 -10.09 12.11 12.68
N THR A 128 -10.07 12.57 13.93
CA THR A 128 -9.81 11.70 15.09
C THR A 128 -11.00 10.75 15.34
N HIS A 129 -10.74 9.68 16.10
CA HIS A 129 -11.79 8.75 16.51
C HIS A 129 -12.96 9.45 17.21
N ALA A 130 -12.68 10.42 18.09
CA ALA A 130 -13.70 11.21 18.79
C ALA A 130 -14.63 11.92 17.81
N HIS A 131 -14.08 12.69 16.86
CA HIS A 131 -14.87 13.38 15.83
C HIS A 131 -15.75 12.42 15.03
N ARG A 132 -15.23 11.23 14.68
CA ARG A 132 -16.00 10.22 13.93
C ARG A 132 -17.15 9.65 14.76
N MET A 133 -16.93 9.39 16.05
CA MET A 133 -17.97 8.89 16.95
C MET A 133 -19.05 9.94 17.21
N GLU A 134 -18.66 11.20 17.40
CA GLU A 134 -19.61 12.32 17.55
C GLU A 134 -20.45 12.51 16.29
N ALA A 135 -19.83 12.52 15.10
CA ALA A 135 -20.54 12.65 13.83
C ALA A 135 -21.51 11.48 13.58
N LEU A 136 -21.11 10.25 13.95
CA LEU A 136 -21.99 9.09 13.87
C LEU A 136 -23.15 9.19 14.85
N HIS A 137 -22.88 9.55 16.11
CA HIS A 137 -23.90 9.73 17.13
C HIS A 137 -24.94 10.78 16.71
N ALA A 138 -24.49 11.94 16.23
CA ALA A 138 -25.38 13.00 15.74
C ALA A 138 -26.28 12.53 14.60
N LYS A 139 -25.74 11.74 13.65
CA LYS A 139 -26.54 11.14 12.57
C LYS A 139 -27.59 10.17 13.10
N LEU A 140 -27.23 9.32 14.06
CA LEU A 140 -28.17 8.37 14.67
C LEU A 140 -29.29 9.07 15.46
N GLN A 141 -29.04 10.24 16.05
CA GLN A 141 -30.08 11.05 16.70
C GLN A 141 -31.03 11.75 15.71
N SER A 142 -30.61 11.91 14.45
CA SER A 142 -31.39 12.56 13.39
C SER A 142 -32.20 11.60 12.51
N LEU A 143 -32.06 10.29 12.75
CA LEU A 143 -32.84 9.22 12.10
C LEU A 143 -34.11 8.93 12.89
#